data_AF-A0AAD7A1B5-F1
#
_entry.id   AF-A0AAD7A1B5-F1
#
_cell.length_a   1.000
_cell.length_b   1.000
_cell.length_c   1.000
_cell.angle_alpha   90.00
_cell.angle_beta   90.00
_cell.angle_gamma   90.00
#
_symmetry.space_group_name_H-M   'P 1'
#
loop_
_entity.id
_entity.type
_entity.pdbx_description
1 polymer ?
#
loop_
_entity_poly.entity_id
_entity_poly.type
_entity_poly.pdbx_seq_one_letter_code
_entity_poly.pdbx_strand_id
1 'polypeptide(L)'
;VPWHSDGNAPNTITTHLYFSLTAALALYKPSDTDMVSTARTVCCSFVEGLTLRDKDGLWFDGQSADCTGPDGHKWTYNQGPILSTLGWMTVLTGDIKYVNFGLTTLDAVVNAAGSTPLPQNDGQGQSPFLEVVDGILAESCDGPTSTTCNPDATYFKV
;
A
#
# COMPACT_ATOMS: atom_id res chain seq x y z
N VAL A 1 -11.56 3.87 8.85
CA VAL A 1 -11.13 2.55 8.34
C VAL A 1 -11.02 1.64 9.54
N PRO A 2 -11.69 0.48 9.59
CA PRO A 2 -12.00 -0.08 10.88
C PRO A 2 -10.71 -0.58 11.54
N TRP A 3 -10.38 0.06 12.66
CA TRP A 3 -10.04 -0.68 13.85
C TRP A 3 -11.01 -1.84 13.96
N HIS A 4 -10.52 -3.07 13.89
CA HIS A 4 -11.38 -4.18 14.24
C HIS A 4 -11.80 -4.01 15.71
N SER A 5 -13.08 -4.23 16.01
CA SER A 5 -13.60 -4.25 17.38
C SER A 5 -13.08 -5.44 18.20
N ASP A 6 -12.33 -6.35 17.57
CA ASP A 6 -11.70 -7.53 18.17
C ASP A 6 -10.25 -7.27 18.66
N GLY A 7 -9.72 -6.05 18.47
CA GLY A 7 -8.37 -5.68 18.90
C GLY A 7 -7.25 -6.02 17.93
N ASN A 8 -7.56 -6.50 16.71
CA ASN A 8 -6.55 -6.69 15.68
C ASN A 8 -6.07 -5.35 15.09
N ALA A 9 -4.76 -5.26 14.88
CA ALA A 9 -4.09 -4.08 14.33
C ALA A 9 -4.59 -3.82 12.89
N PRO A 10 -4.85 -2.55 12.50
CA PRO A 10 -5.29 -2.23 11.15
C PRO A 10 -4.22 -2.64 10.12
N ASN A 11 -4.66 -3.28 9.04
CA ASN A 11 -3.80 -3.61 7.90
C ASN A 11 -4.04 -2.65 6.71
N THR A 12 -3.01 -2.48 5.90
CA THR A 12 -2.99 -1.52 4.81
C THR A 12 -3.94 -1.92 3.69
N ILE A 13 -3.98 -3.21 3.32
CA ILE A 13 -4.77 -3.62 2.16
C ILE A 13 -6.26 -3.36 2.35
N THR A 14 -6.84 -3.66 3.51
CA THR A 14 -8.27 -3.44 3.74
C THR A 14 -8.60 -1.95 3.61
N THR A 15 -7.68 -1.09 4.06
CA THR A 15 -7.77 0.34 3.90
C THR A 15 -7.70 0.78 2.45
N HIS A 16 -6.70 0.30 1.71
CA HIS A 16 -6.54 0.61 0.31
C HIS A 16 -7.74 0.16 -0.52
N LEU A 17 -8.26 -1.06 -0.32
CA LEU A 17 -9.43 -1.57 -1.02
C LEU A 17 -10.70 -0.76 -0.71
N TYR A 18 -10.93 -0.41 0.56
CA TYR A 18 -12.05 0.45 0.93
C TYR A 18 -11.94 1.85 0.31
N PHE A 19 -10.72 2.41 0.31
CA PHE A 19 -10.47 3.70 -0.31
C PHE A 19 -10.66 3.65 -1.82
N SER A 20 -10.12 2.63 -2.50
CA SER A 20 -10.33 2.38 -3.92
C SER A 20 -11.82 2.32 -4.25
N LEU A 21 -12.59 1.51 -3.53
CA LEU A 21 -14.02 1.38 -3.77
C LEU A 21 -14.76 2.70 -3.63
N THR A 22 -14.51 3.44 -2.55
CA THR A 22 -15.20 4.72 -2.28
C THR A 22 -14.83 5.80 -3.30
N ALA A 23 -13.56 5.90 -3.70
CA ALA A 23 -13.12 6.82 -4.73
C ALA A 23 -13.67 6.47 -6.13
N ALA A 24 -13.70 5.18 -6.49
CA ALA A 24 -14.30 4.72 -7.73
C ALA A 24 -15.80 5.04 -7.79
N LEU A 25 -16.54 4.78 -6.70
CA LEU A 25 -17.97 5.11 -6.61
C LEU A 25 -18.21 6.62 -6.66
N ALA A 26 -17.36 7.42 -6.01
CA ALA A 26 -17.44 8.87 -6.06
C ALA A 26 -17.23 9.40 -7.49
N LEU A 27 -16.35 8.78 -8.29
CA LEU A 27 -16.18 9.12 -9.70
C LEU A 27 -17.37 8.69 -10.55
N TYR A 28 -17.87 7.48 -10.31
CA TYR A 28 -18.99 6.93 -11.08
C TYR A 28 -20.29 7.71 -10.85
N LYS A 29 -20.52 8.17 -9.62
CA LYS A 29 -21.72 8.92 -9.23
C LYS A 29 -21.35 10.15 -8.40
N PRO A 30 -20.86 11.23 -9.02
CA PRO A 30 -20.40 12.43 -8.29
C PRO A 30 -21.50 13.19 -7.54
N SER A 31 -22.77 12.96 -7.89
CA SER A 31 -23.93 13.49 -7.15
C SER A 31 -24.14 12.82 -5.80
N ASP A 32 -23.49 11.68 -5.57
CA ASP A 32 -23.47 10.97 -4.29
C ASP A 32 -22.42 11.59 -3.37
N THR A 33 -22.80 12.64 -2.66
CA THR A 33 -21.90 13.42 -1.80
C THR A 33 -21.32 12.58 -0.65
N ASP A 34 -21.99 11.50 -0.26
CA ASP A 34 -21.54 10.62 0.82
C ASP A 34 -20.30 9.84 0.41
N MET A 35 -20.25 9.33 -0.83
CA MET A 35 -19.06 8.64 -1.35
C MET A 35 -17.88 9.60 -1.53
N VAL A 36 -18.13 10.81 -2.02
CA VAL A 36 -17.10 11.87 -2.13
C VAL A 36 -16.54 12.23 -0.74
N SER A 37 -17.42 12.44 0.24
CA SER A 37 -17.04 12.76 1.62
C SER A 37 -16.25 11.62 2.26
N THR A 38 -16.67 10.38 2.04
CA THR A 38 -16.00 9.18 2.54
C THR A 38 -14.59 9.04 1.95
N ALA A 39 -14.46 9.15 0.62
CA ALA A 39 -13.16 9.07 -0.05
C ALA A 39 -12.18 10.14 0.49
N ARG A 40 -12.64 11.38 0.67
CA ARG A 40 -11.83 12.45 1.28
C ARG A 40 -11.45 12.14 2.73
N THR A 41 -12.37 11.60 3.52
CA THR A 41 -12.10 11.25 4.93
C THR A 41 -11.04 10.15 5.04
N VAL A 42 -11.12 9.11 4.21
CA VAL A 42 -10.11 8.04 4.17
C VAL A 42 -8.76 8.60 3.72
N CYS A 43 -8.75 9.46 2.70
CA CYS A 43 -7.54 10.12 2.23
C CYS A 43 -6.86 10.93 3.35
N CYS A 44 -7.59 11.80 4.05
CA CYS A 44 -7.03 12.62 5.13
C CYS A 44 -6.53 11.77 6.30
N SER A 45 -7.29 10.75 6.70
CA SER A 45 -6.97 9.97 7.91
C SER A 45 -5.86 8.95 7.71
N PHE A 46 -5.69 8.41 6.50
CA PHE A 46 -4.76 7.32 6.24
C PHE A 46 -3.62 7.70 5.31
N VAL A 47 -3.94 8.36 4.19
CA VAL A 47 -2.94 8.69 3.17
C VAL A 47 -2.09 9.88 3.60
N GLU A 48 -2.75 10.98 3.98
CA GLU A 48 -2.05 12.19 4.42
C GLU A 48 -1.53 12.06 5.86
N GLY A 49 -2.14 11.18 6.66
CA GLY A 49 -1.64 10.81 7.99
C GLY A 49 -0.35 9.98 7.98
N LEU A 50 0.01 9.38 6.83
CA LEU A 50 1.25 8.62 6.60
C LEU A 50 1.55 7.53 7.64
N THR A 51 0.52 6.97 8.28
CA THR A 51 0.70 6.13 9.48
C THR A 51 1.38 4.77 9.19
N LEU A 52 1.24 4.26 7.96
CA LEU A 52 1.78 2.97 7.52
C LEU A 52 2.64 3.11 6.25
N ARG A 53 3.24 4.28 6.04
CA ARG A 53 4.14 4.53 4.90
C ARG A 53 5.55 4.83 5.39
N ASP A 54 6.54 4.25 4.75
CA ASP A 54 7.93 4.50 5.07
C ASP A 54 8.48 5.78 4.41
N LYS A 55 9.74 6.10 4.72
CA LYS A 55 10.41 7.30 4.22
C LYS A 55 10.67 7.30 2.71
N ASP A 56 10.69 6.12 2.09
CA ASP A 56 10.96 5.96 0.66
C ASP A 56 9.64 6.02 -0.13
N GLY A 57 8.50 5.87 0.54
CA GLY A 57 7.17 6.01 -0.03
C GLY A 57 6.44 4.69 -0.19
N LEU A 58 6.97 3.61 0.38
CA LEU A 58 6.39 2.27 0.35
C LEU A 58 5.49 2.03 1.56
N TRP A 59 4.48 1.23 1.35
CA TRP A 59 3.47 0.93 2.35
C TRP A 59 3.79 -0.37 3.10
N PHE A 60 3.71 -0.30 4.42
CA PHE A 60 3.79 -1.48 5.29
C PHE A 60 2.53 -2.33 5.19
N ASP A 61 2.58 -3.59 5.62
CA ASP A 61 1.44 -4.49 5.58
C ASP A 61 0.38 -4.10 6.60
N GLY A 62 0.81 -3.65 7.77
CA GLY A 62 -0.08 -3.19 8.82
C GLY A 62 0.65 -2.57 9.98
N GLN A 63 -0.11 -2.39 11.04
CA GLN A 63 0.37 -1.95 12.34
C GLN A 63 0.95 -3.14 13.13
N SER A 64 2.00 -2.89 13.91
CA SER A 64 2.58 -3.85 14.84
C SER A 64 1.54 -4.35 15.85
N ALA A 65 1.77 -5.55 16.41
CA ALA A 65 0.84 -6.17 17.36
C ALA A 65 0.60 -5.38 18.65
N ASP A 66 1.53 -4.49 19.03
CA ASP A 66 1.43 -3.57 20.17
C ASP A 66 0.82 -2.21 19.79
N CYS A 67 0.43 -2.02 18.53
CA CYS A 67 -0.15 -0.81 17.97
C CYS A 67 0.71 0.46 18.11
N THR A 68 2.02 0.33 18.27
CA THR A 68 2.92 1.49 18.46
C THR A 68 3.50 2.03 17.15
N GLY A 69 3.44 1.26 16.06
CA GLY A 69 3.94 1.67 14.76
C GLY A 69 3.61 0.67 13.66
N PRO A 70 4.26 0.76 12.49
CA PRO A 70 4.15 -0.24 11.43
C PRO A 70 4.80 -1.58 11.82
N ASP A 71 4.33 -2.68 11.23
CA ASP A 71 4.84 -4.04 11.47
C ASP A 71 6.20 -4.35 10.80
N GLY A 72 6.70 -3.43 9.97
CA GLY A 72 7.98 -3.58 9.26
C GLY A 72 7.95 -4.53 8.06
N HIS A 73 6.78 -5.09 7.71
CA HIS A 73 6.61 -5.93 6.53
C HIS A 73 6.05 -5.13 5.37
N LYS A 74 6.37 -5.49 4.13
CA LYS A 74 5.73 -4.91 2.95
C LYS A 74 5.45 -5.99 1.94
N TRP A 75 4.45 -5.76 1.11
CA TRP A 75 4.08 -6.63 0.03
C TRP A 75 3.74 -5.82 -1.20
N THR A 76 3.94 -6.38 -2.40
CA THR A 76 3.67 -5.64 -3.65
C THR A 76 2.21 -5.26 -3.78
N TYR A 77 1.28 -6.12 -3.32
CA TYR A 77 -0.15 -5.85 -3.38
C TYR A 77 -0.61 -4.67 -2.52
N ASN A 78 0.18 -4.22 -1.54
CA ASN A 78 -0.13 -2.99 -0.80
C ASN A 78 0.26 -1.73 -1.59
N GLN A 79 1.16 -1.83 -2.56
CA GLN A 79 1.68 -0.69 -3.30
C GLN A 79 0.81 -0.33 -4.51
N GLY A 80 0.24 -1.34 -5.19
CA GLY A 80 -0.52 -1.14 -6.42
C GLY A 80 -1.89 -0.45 -6.23
N PRO A 81 -2.79 -0.96 -5.39
CA PRO A 81 -4.17 -0.46 -5.28
C PRO A 81 -4.27 1.03 -4.94
N ILE A 82 -3.35 1.54 -4.12
CA ILE A 82 -3.31 2.95 -3.75
C ILE A 82 -2.98 3.86 -4.94
N LEU A 83 -2.18 3.41 -5.91
CA LEU A 83 -1.87 4.19 -7.12
C LEU A 83 -3.13 4.46 -7.95
N SER A 84 -3.97 3.45 -8.16
CA SER A 84 -5.26 3.60 -8.85
C SER A 84 -6.16 4.60 -8.13
N THR A 85 -6.22 4.51 -6.80
CA THR A 85 -7.04 5.40 -5.98
C THR A 85 -6.55 6.84 -6.01
N LEU A 86 -5.23 7.06 -5.98
CA LEU A 86 -4.64 8.39 -6.10
C LEU A 86 -4.93 9.02 -7.47
N GLY A 87 -4.87 8.23 -8.55
CA GLY A 87 -5.32 8.67 -9.87
C GLY A 87 -6.79 9.12 -9.89
N TRP A 88 -7.67 8.35 -9.23
CA TRP A 88 -9.07 8.74 -9.08
C TRP A 88 -9.26 10.02 -8.25
N MET A 89 -8.48 10.19 -7.19
CA MET A 89 -8.50 11.41 -6.38
C MET A 89 -8.03 12.64 -7.17
N THR A 90 -7.03 12.51 -8.03
CA THR A 90 -6.63 13.59 -8.96
C THR A 90 -7.80 14.02 -9.83
N VAL A 91 -8.55 13.07 -10.40
CA VAL A 91 -9.72 13.40 -11.23
C VAL A 91 -10.84 14.05 -10.39
N LEU A 92 -11.12 13.52 -9.19
CA LEU A 92 -12.18 14.02 -8.31
C LEU A 92 -11.92 15.44 -7.78
N THR A 93 -10.66 15.81 -7.61
CA THR A 93 -10.28 17.05 -6.91
C THR A 93 -9.60 18.08 -7.80
N GLY A 94 -9.01 17.65 -8.91
CA GLY A 94 -8.08 18.45 -9.72
C GLY A 94 -6.72 18.68 -9.06
N ASP A 95 -6.44 18.09 -7.90
CA ASP A 95 -5.21 18.34 -7.15
C ASP A 95 -4.09 17.38 -7.59
N ILE A 96 -3.00 17.97 -8.10
CA ILE A 96 -1.84 17.23 -8.59
C ILE A 96 -1.03 16.57 -7.46
N LYS A 97 -1.24 16.96 -6.20
CA LYS A 97 -0.53 16.35 -5.07
C LYS A 97 -0.71 14.83 -5.02
N TYR A 98 -1.86 14.32 -5.46
CA TYR A 98 -2.14 12.88 -5.51
C TYR A 98 -1.31 12.16 -6.58
N VAL A 99 -1.05 12.81 -7.72
CA VAL A 99 -0.10 12.30 -8.72
C VAL A 99 1.30 12.26 -8.14
N ASN A 100 1.75 13.36 -7.51
CA ASN A 100 3.08 13.41 -6.88
C ASN A 100 3.24 12.32 -5.82
N PHE A 101 2.20 12.09 -5.01
CA PHE A 101 2.18 11.03 -4.01
C PHE A 101 2.34 9.64 -4.65
N GLY A 102 1.57 9.38 -5.71
CA GLY A 102 1.62 8.12 -6.45
C GLY A 102 2.97 7.91 -7.14
N LEU A 103 3.55 8.96 -7.72
CA LEU A 103 4.89 8.91 -8.31
C LEU A 103 5.96 8.59 -7.28
N THR A 104 5.89 9.14 -6.06
CA THR A 104 6.83 8.74 -5.00
C THR A 104 6.75 7.25 -4.68
N THR A 105 5.54 6.67 -4.59
CA THR A 105 5.38 5.22 -4.39
C THR A 105 5.89 4.43 -5.60
N LEU A 106 5.58 4.86 -6.82
CA LEU A 106 6.02 4.17 -8.04
C LEU A 106 7.55 4.23 -8.20
N ASP A 107 8.16 5.38 -7.93
CA ASP A 107 9.61 5.54 -7.95
C ASP A 107 10.27 4.61 -6.93
N ALA A 108 9.68 4.46 -5.75
CA ALA A 108 10.18 3.51 -4.75
C ALA A 108 10.07 2.05 -5.24
N VAL A 109 8.92 1.68 -5.82
CA VAL A 109 8.68 0.35 -6.42
C VAL A 109 9.72 0.01 -7.49
N VAL A 110 9.96 0.93 -8.42
CA VAL A 110 10.88 0.71 -9.54
C VAL A 110 12.35 0.75 -9.08
N ASN A 111 12.69 1.64 -8.14
CA ASN A 111 14.07 1.79 -7.66
C ASN A 111 14.45 0.80 -6.55
N ALA A 112 13.52 0.06 -5.97
CA ALA A 112 13.83 -1.04 -5.06
C ALA A 112 14.76 -2.10 -5.70
N ALA A 113 14.72 -2.24 -7.03
CA ALA A 113 15.63 -3.09 -7.80
C ALA A 113 17.09 -2.60 -7.83
N GLY A 114 17.28 -1.28 -7.88
CA GLY A 114 18.57 -0.63 -8.07
C GLY A 114 19.20 -0.08 -6.80
N SER A 115 18.47 -0.09 -5.68
CA SER A 115 18.93 0.29 -4.36
C SER A 115 19.23 -0.94 -3.51
N THR A 116 19.94 -0.77 -2.40
CA THR A 116 20.11 -1.84 -1.41
C THR A 116 18.72 -2.31 -0.99
N PRO A 117 18.37 -3.60 -1.14
CA PRO A 117 17.05 -4.09 -0.80
C PRO A 117 16.65 -3.68 0.61
N LEU A 118 15.42 -3.22 0.76
CA LEU A 118 14.94 -2.77 2.06
C LEU A 118 14.77 -3.98 2.99
N PRO A 119 15.35 -3.97 4.19
CA PRO A 119 15.15 -5.06 5.13
C PRO A 119 13.68 -5.12 5.57
N GLN A 120 13.10 -6.32 5.54
CA GLN A 120 11.80 -6.64 6.12
C GLN A 120 11.96 -7.68 7.21
N ASN A 121 11.10 -7.63 8.21
CA ASN A 121 11.11 -8.59 9.32
C ASN A 121 10.07 -9.70 9.08
N ASP A 122 10.20 -10.54 8.06
CA ASP A 122 9.18 -11.52 7.59
C ASP A 122 8.73 -12.64 8.57
N GLY A 123 9.12 -12.56 9.85
CA GLY A 123 8.92 -13.62 10.84
C GLY A 123 9.84 -14.83 10.64
N GLN A 124 10.66 -14.86 9.59
CA GLN A 124 11.74 -15.82 9.35
C GLN A 124 13.14 -15.18 9.47
N GLY A 125 13.24 -13.85 9.51
CA GLY A 125 14.49 -13.11 9.69
C GLY A 125 14.43 -11.72 9.08
N GLN A 126 15.60 -11.12 8.82
CA GLN A 126 15.68 -9.95 7.95
C GLN A 126 15.82 -10.44 6.51
N SER A 127 14.75 -10.32 5.73
CA SER A 127 14.75 -10.64 4.31
C SER A 127 14.69 -9.36 3.47
N PRO A 128 15.31 -9.34 2.27
CA PRO A 128 15.18 -8.22 1.37
C PRO A 128 13.73 -8.13 0.83
N PHE A 129 13.13 -6.94 0.87
CA PHE A 129 12.00 -6.64 0.00
C PHE A 129 12.52 -6.47 -1.42
N LEU A 130 12.02 -7.28 -2.34
CA LEU A 130 12.34 -7.19 -3.76
C LEU A 130 11.04 -6.82 -4.46
N GLU A 131 10.87 -5.57 -4.89
CA GLU A 131 9.68 -5.20 -5.68
C GLU A 131 9.90 -5.42 -7.16
N VAL A 132 11.09 -5.09 -7.67
CA VAL A 132 11.44 -5.33 -9.06
C VAL A 132 12.81 -6.00 -9.11
N VAL A 133 12.94 -7.06 -9.89
CA VAL A 133 14.21 -7.77 -10.16
C VAL A 133 14.32 -7.92 -11.67
N ASP A 134 15.36 -7.35 -12.27
CA ASP A 134 15.57 -7.35 -13.73
C ASP A 134 14.34 -6.87 -14.53
N GLY A 135 13.60 -5.90 -13.99
CA GLY A 135 12.40 -5.33 -14.61
C GLY A 135 11.12 -6.16 -14.41
N ILE A 136 11.16 -7.21 -13.60
CA ILE A 136 10.02 -8.08 -13.29
C ILE A 136 9.60 -7.85 -11.85
N LEU A 137 8.29 -7.69 -11.62
CA LEU A 137 7.73 -7.59 -10.27
C LEU A 137 8.05 -8.87 -9.47
N ALA A 138 8.62 -8.70 -8.29
CA ALA A 138 9.04 -9.77 -7.40
C ALA A 138 8.41 -9.60 -6.02
N GLU A 139 8.43 -10.67 -5.23
CA GLU A 139 8.18 -10.65 -3.80
C GLU A 139 9.46 -11.07 -3.05
N SER A 140 9.51 -10.78 -1.75
CA SER A 140 10.60 -11.28 -0.89
C SER A 140 10.77 -12.81 -0.99
N CYS A 141 9.67 -13.53 -1.23
CA CYS A 141 9.66 -14.98 -1.40
C CYS A 141 10.10 -15.49 -2.78
N ASP A 142 10.39 -14.62 -3.75
CA ASP A 142 10.97 -15.00 -5.05
C ASP A 142 12.50 -15.02 -5.06
N GLY A 143 13.12 -14.53 -3.98
CA GLY A 143 14.57 -14.51 -3.84
C GLY A 143 15.16 -15.93 -3.86
N PRO A 144 16.44 -16.07 -4.28
CA PRO A 144 17.12 -17.36 -4.41
C PRO A 144 17.29 -18.13 -3.09
N THR A 145 17.07 -17.45 -1.95
CA THR A 145 17.17 -18.01 -0.60
C THR A 145 15.81 -18.31 0.03
N SER A 146 14.69 -17.97 -0.62
CA SER A 146 13.36 -18.27 -0.09
C SER A 146 12.92 -19.69 -0.48
N THR A 147 12.29 -20.39 0.46
CA THR A 147 11.92 -21.80 0.26
C THR A 147 10.56 -21.99 -0.38
N THR A 148 9.63 -21.03 -0.28
CA THR A 148 8.31 -21.03 -0.94
C THR A 148 7.51 -19.77 -0.59
N CYS A 149 6.89 -19.13 -1.59
CA CYS A 149 5.79 -18.18 -1.34
C CYS A 149 4.58 -18.89 -0.72
N ASN A 150 3.90 -18.24 0.22
CA ASN A 150 2.59 -18.71 0.64
C ASN A 150 1.60 -18.63 -0.53
N PRO A 151 0.46 -19.37 -0.50
CA PRO A 151 -0.49 -19.40 -1.61
C PRO A 151 -0.96 -18.01 -2.04
N ASP A 152 -1.17 -17.08 -1.10
CA ASP A 152 -1.67 -15.74 -1.39
C ASP A 152 -0.63 -14.88 -2.11
N ALA A 153 0.64 -14.96 -1.70
CA ALA A 153 1.75 -14.23 -2.30
C ALA A 153 2.00 -14.61 -3.77
N THR A 154 1.48 -15.75 -4.23
CA THR A 154 1.51 -16.10 -5.66
C THR A 154 0.58 -15.23 -6.52
N TYR A 155 -0.41 -14.54 -5.92
CA TYR A 155 -1.38 -13.69 -6.61
C TYR A 155 -1.09 -12.18 -6.47
N PHE A 156 -0.09 -11.77 -5.68
CA PHE A 156 0.15 -10.35 -5.43
C PHE A 156 0.71 -9.60 -6.65
N LYS A 157 1.32 -10.35 -7.59
CA LYS A 157 2.13 -9.86 -8.71
C LYS A 157 1.58 -10.20 -10.11
N VAL A 158 0.27 -10.49 -10.23
CA VAL A 158 -0.37 -10.81 -11.53
C VAL A 158 -0.50 -9.60 -12.45
#